data_AF-A0A937IJX6-F1
#
_entry.id   AF-A0A937IJX6-F1
#
_cell.length_a   1.000
_cell.length_b   1.000
_cell.length_c   1.000
_cell.angle_alpha   90.00
_cell.angle_beta   90.00
_cell.angle_gamma   90.00
#
_symmetry.space_group_name_H-M   'P 1'
#
loop_
_entity.id
_entity.type
_entity.pdbx_description
1 polymer ?
#
loop_
_entity_poly.entity_id
_entity_poly.type
_entity_poly.pdbx_seq_one_letter_code
_entity_poly.pdbx_strand_id
1 'polypeptide(L)'
;MMEKQVQRKNIFARSSARAKIAFSASPLGFLLAACGGGGGDGAGTTSISTTTSNNFVHNLNGLNAFVTESASDFTGRYSASDQLSSPALDQSKSENYLSGYDNKTALTALSGQNEIDSLLFTSYQDSSKTEYWQGADPGNKISFSFVNTNLLLLDETAYVSGGGSGIYNNGFHEFSDTQKDSVRTALLEFKKVINVEFVEVAEENDQVGTIRFGISQDDLGDTSVSSTVAIAWGVDSYWSVGGDVWLDTNHDDADLGKGTYEFLTLIHEIGHAMGLGHPHIGGAQTLQPELDFINYTVMSYEEPDWAYFGSGSDRYITISDSLMVYDIQALQYIYGANNDYNSGNTKYEFDPTKPNSLTIWDGGGEDLLDFSNFNYRCDIDLNDGAYSTIKYAAWNPDDNFGIAFNTFIENVLGSQSSDTIIGNELDNEISGNNGNDTLYGGAGNDIFDWDEGSRDGVDTMHGGTGNDIYVLSSASDIVIELAGEGADTVYTPTSYSAPSNVENVFGFGNRGSLTIKGNNLDNVLRGSELNDIIEGGGGADDFLLYVGMGNDKVTDFNSDEGDEVLLAYGLSGYQFANTSTGAMYSLEDGSSLELVYEFIA
;
A
#
# COMPACT_ATOMS: atom_id res chain seq x y z
N MET A 1 -4.44 52.20 -62.55
CA MET A 1 -3.13 52.72 -62.13
C MET A 1 -3.28 53.21 -60.71
N MET A 2 -2.48 52.66 -59.80
CA MET A 2 -2.25 53.02 -58.38
C MET A 2 -3.24 53.99 -57.73
N GLU A 3 -4.04 53.49 -56.79
CA GLU A 3 -4.76 54.31 -55.83
C GLU A 3 -4.56 53.79 -54.41
N LYS A 4 -4.08 54.72 -53.56
CA LYS A 4 -4.15 54.84 -52.10
C LYS A 4 -2.80 54.83 -51.40
N GLN A 5 -2.25 56.04 -51.27
CA GLN A 5 -1.42 56.41 -50.14
C GLN A 5 -2.22 56.22 -48.84
N VAL A 6 -1.82 55.23 -48.04
CA VAL A 6 -2.19 55.15 -46.62
C VAL A 6 -1.05 55.77 -45.84
N GLN A 7 -1.39 56.83 -45.11
CA GLN A 7 -0.52 57.47 -44.13
C GLN A 7 0.00 56.41 -43.14
N ARG A 8 1.32 56.39 -42.94
CA ARG A 8 1.97 55.69 -41.83
C ARG A 8 1.38 56.22 -40.52
N LYS A 9 0.44 55.48 -39.93
CA LYS A 9 0.08 55.60 -38.53
C LYS A 9 1.18 54.89 -37.74
N ASN A 10 1.93 55.68 -36.98
CA ASN A 10 2.70 55.20 -35.84
C ASN A 10 1.74 54.39 -34.94
N ILE A 11 1.84 53.06 -35.00
CA ILE A 11 1.40 52.19 -33.91
C ILE A 11 2.69 51.94 -33.12
N PHE A 12 2.94 52.81 -32.14
CA PHE A 12 3.71 52.38 -30.98
C PHE A 12 2.82 51.32 -30.31
N ALA A 13 3.06 50.04 -30.63
CA ALA A 13 2.62 48.96 -29.77
C ALA A 13 3.22 49.24 -28.38
N ARG A 14 2.38 49.26 -27.35
CA ARG A 14 2.85 49.43 -25.98
C ARG A 14 3.59 48.15 -25.62
N SER A 15 4.89 48.11 -25.88
CA SER A 15 5.80 47.10 -25.35
C SER A 15 5.91 47.31 -23.83
N SER A 16 5.14 46.57 -23.06
CA SER A 16 5.47 46.36 -21.66
C SER A 16 5.35 44.89 -21.33
N ALA A 17 6.22 44.08 -21.95
CA ALA A 17 6.75 42.88 -21.30
C ALA A 17 7.45 43.36 -20.03
N ARG A 18 6.71 43.46 -18.93
CA ARG A 18 7.27 43.71 -17.60
C ARG A 18 7.09 42.42 -16.85
N ALA A 19 8.21 41.77 -16.53
CA ALA A 19 8.24 40.64 -15.64
C ALA A 19 7.43 40.94 -14.37
N LYS A 20 6.55 40.02 -14.00
CA LYS A 20 5.84 40.08 -12.72
C LYS A 20 6.64 39.30 -11.68
N ILE A 21 6.59 39.82 -10.47
CA ILE A 21 6.99 39.04 -9.29
C ILE A 21 5.83 38.08 -9.04
N ALA A 22 6.13 36.80 -8.80
CA ALA A 22 5.15 35.83 -8.33
C ALA A 22 4.51 36.34 -7.02
N PHE A 23 3.35 36.99 -7.11
CA PHE A 23 2.55 37.43 -5.97
C PHE A 23 1.33 36.52 -5.88
N SER A 24 1.49 35.42 -5.12
CA SER A 24 0.47 34.58 -4.49
C SER A 24 -0.97 34.69 -5.03
N ALA A 25 -1.33 33.75 -5.92
CA ALA A 25 -2.67 33.17 -6.12
C ALA A 25 -2.70 32.11 -7.24
N SER A 26 -1.58 31.82 -7.92
CA SER A 26 -1.42 30.65 -8.80
C SER A 26 -0.86 29.44 -8.00
N PRO A 27 -0.96 28.20 -8.53
CA PRO A 27 -0.45 26.97 -7.89
C PRO A 27 1.03 27.07 -7.45
N LEU A 28 1.77 28.02 -8.01
CA LEU A 28 3.13 28.38 -7.59
C LEU A 28 3.29 28.85 -6.14
N GLY A 29 2.22 29.30 -5.47
CA GLY A 29 2.26 29.56 -4.03
C GLY A 29 2.54 28.28 -3.21
N PHE A 30 2.13 27.13 -3.73
CA PHE A 30 2.36 25.81 -3.14
C PHE A 30 3.75 25.26 -3.46
N LEU A 31 4.27 25.43 -4.68
CA LEU A 31 5.66 25.04 -5.01
C LEU A 31 6.73 25.80 -4.18
N LEU A 32 6.38 26.96 -3.60
CA LEU A 32 7.24 27.75 -2.72
C LEU A 32 6.92 27.60 -1.22
N ALA A 33 5.82 26.92 -0.86
CA ALA A 33 5.38 26.68 0.51
C ALA A 33 5.42 25.19 0.93
N ALA A 34 5.60 24.25 0.00
CA ALA A 34 5.74 22.81 0.27
C ALA A 34 7.05 22.42 1.01
N CYS A 35 7.75 23.38 1.62
CA CYS A 35 8.85 23.17 2.55
C CYS A 35 8.38 23.11 4.03
N GLY A 36 7.11 22.78 4.27
CA GLY A 36 6.56 22.67 5.62
C GLY A 36 5.58 21.51 5.74
N GLY A 37 6.10 20.31 6.00
CA GLY A 37 5.27 19.20 6.46
C GLY A 37 4.68 19.48 7.85
N GLY A 38 3.46 18.98 8.06
CA GLY A 38 2.83 18.87 9.38
C GLY A 38 1.57 19.73 9.54
N GLY A 39 0.42 19.07 9.65
CA GLY A 39 -0.87 19.68 9.88
C GLY A 39 -0.92 20.63 11.09
N GLY A 40 -1.84 21.59 11.00
CA GLY A 40 -2.20 22.47 12.10
C GLY A 40 -2.56 23.88 11.63
N ASP A 41 -3.85 24.21 11.65
CA ASP A 41 -4.38 25.56 11.51
C ASP A 41 -3.61 26.56 12.40
N GLY A 42 -2.78 27.41 11.78
CA GLY A 42 -2.01 28.39 12.54
C GLY A 42 -1.21 29.35 11.67
N ALA A 43 -1.85 30.42 11.20
CA ALA A 43 -1.19 31.53 10.53
C ALA A 43 -0.06 32.13 11.40
N GLY A 44 1.20 31.89 11.03
CA GLY A 44 2.39 32.44 11.68
C GLY A 44 3.42 32.90 10.67
N THR A 45 3.54 34.22 10.49
CA THR A 45 4.54 34.84 9.61
C THR A 45 5.93 34.80 10.24
N THR A 46 6.83 33.94 9.77
CA THR A 46 8.26 33.97 10.14
C THR A 46 9.13 34.47 8.99
N SER A 47 9.83 35.57 9.24
CA SER A 47 10.77 36.25 8.35
C SER A 47 12.08 35.47 8.18
N ILE A 48 12.46 35.15 6.94
CA ILE A 48 13.72 34.46 6.60
C ILE A 48 14.81 35.47 6.19
N SER A 49 16.04 35.25 6.67
CA SER A 49 17.23 36.12 6.60
C SER A 49 17.93 36.09 5.24
N THR A 50 18.37 37.24 4.75
CA THR A 50 18.87 37.52 3.39
C THR A 50 20.38 37.27 3.15
N THR A 51 20.96 36.15 3.60
CA THR A 51 22.42 35.92 3.44
C THR A 51 22.88 34.53 3.00
N THR A 52 21.99 33.68 2.51
CA THR A 52 22.37 32.45 1.80
C THR A 52 22.17 32.65 0.30
N SER A 53 23.21 32.37 -0.49
CA SER A 53 23.10 32.22 -1.94
C SER A 53 22.00 31.21 -2.21
N ASN A 54 20.84 31.69 -2.68
CA ASN A 54 19.72 30.86 -3.09
C ASN A 54 20.11 30.12 -4.37
N ASN A 55 20.77 28.98 -4.20
CA ASN A 55 20.92 28.01 -5.26
C ASN A 55 19.54 27.39 -5.52
N PHE A 56 18.80 27.98 -6.48
CA PHE A 56 17.79 27.25 -7.28
C PHE A 56 18.42 26.06 -8.04
N VAL A 57 19.77 25.98 -8.04
CA VAL A 57 20.71 25.07 -8.71
C VAL A 57 20.59 23.60 -8.29
N HIS A 58 19.63 23.25 -7.43
CA HIS A 58 19.20 21.87 -7.21
C HIS A 58 17.80 21.88 -6.61
N ASN A 59 16.78 22.37 -7.32
CA ASN A 59 15.40 22.24 -6.83
C ASN A 59 14.82 20.84 -6.99
N LEU A 60 15.53 19.91 -7.65
CA LEU A 60 15.33 18.49 -7.36
C LEU A 60 15.95 18.06 -6.03
N ASN A 61 16.80 18.83 -5.33
CA ASN A 61 17.12 18.50 -3.92
C ASN A 61 16.00 18.90 -2.95
N GLY A 62 15.07 19.76 -3.36
CA GLY A 62 13.81 20.02 -2.64
C GLY A 62 12.78 18.91 -2.89
N LEU A 63 12.78 18.34 -4.09
CA LEU A 63 12.05 17.11 -4.44
C LEU A 63 12.71 15.86 -3.81
N ASN A 64 14.05 15.79 -3.80
CA ASN A 64 14.84 14.81 -3.05
C ASN A 64 14.74 15.05 -1.54
N ALA A 65 14.32 16.24 -1.07
CA ALA A 65 14.02 16.45 0.35
C ALA A 65 12.59 15.98 0.70
N PHE A 66 11.74 15.77 -0.32
CA PHE A 66 10.48 15.05 -0.20
C PHE A 66 10.73 13.53 -0.19
N VAL A 67 11.73 13.05 -0.96
CA VAL A 67 11.90 11.60 -1.25
C VAL A 67 13.22 10.95 -0.77
N THR A 68 14.17 11.67 -0.17
CA THR A 68 15.15 10.98 0.69
C THR A 68 14.51 10.68 2.03
N GLU A 69 13.45 9.87 2.03
CA GLU A 69 13.27 8.90 3.10
C GLU A 69 14.51 8.02 3.05
N SER A 70 15.50 8.42 3.85
CA SER A 70 16.66 7.60 4.08
C SER A 70 16.13 6.27 4.60
N ALA A 71 16.78 5.14 4.28
CA ALA A 71 16.43 3.84 4.88
C ALA A 71 16.44 3.82 6.44
N SER A 72 16.72 4.97 7.09
CA SER A 72 16.51 5.27 8.50
C SER A 72 15.07 5.63 8.90
N ASP A 73 14.19 5.98 7.96
CA ASP A 73 12.87 6.55 8.25
C ASP A 73 11.80 5.44 8.29
N PHE A 74 11.94 4.41 7.43
CA PHE A 74 11.29 3.11 7.58
C PHE A 74 11.94 2.27 8.68
N THR A 75 11.54 2.53 9.93
CA THR A 75 12.04 1.76 11.08
C THR A 75 11.38 0.38 11.21
N GLY A 76 10.21 0.19 10.59
CA GLY A 76 9.54 -1.10 10.44
C GLY A 76 10.05 -1.86 9.20
N ARG A 77 10.40 -3.13 9.38
CA ARG A 77 10.58 -4.07 8.26
C ARG A 77 9.65 -5.24 8.46
N TYR A 78 8.86 -5.55 7.44
CA TYR A 78 8.12 -6.80 7.43
C TYR A 78 9.09 -7.98 7.59
N SER A 79 8.90 -8.78 8.64
CA SER A 79 9.65 -9.99 8.90
C SER A 79 8.67 -11.16 8.87
N ALA A 80 8.75 -11.97 7.81
CA ALA A 80 8.05 -13.25 7.76
C ALA A 80 8.44 -14.21 8.90
N SER A 81 9.53 -13.90 9.63
CA SER A 81 10.13 -14.71 10.69
C SER A 81 9.73 -14.32 12.11
N ASP A 82 8.71 -13.46 12.30
CA ASP A 82 8.26 -13.12 13.64
C ASP A 82 7.69 -14.36 14.35
N GLN A 83 8.21 -14.63 15.54
CA GLN A 83 7.82 -15.75 16.39
C GLN A 83 7.48 -15.19 17.78
N LEU A 84 6.39 -15.66 18.37
CA LEU A 84 6.12 -15.43 19.79
C LEU A 84 6.99 -16.39 20.60
N SER A 85 8.06 -15.88 21.22
CA SER A 85 8.77 -16.63 22.27
C SER A 85 7.80 -16.95 23.41
N SER A 86 7.91 -18.12 24.04
CA SER A 86 7.10 -18.52 25.20
C SER A 86 6.92 -17.36 26.20
N PRO A 87 5.72 -16.76 26.27
CA PRO A 87 5.47 -15.64 27.17
C PRO A 87 5.40 -16.16 28.62
N ALA A 88 5.53 -15.26 29.59
CA ALA A 88 5.22 -15.61 30.97
C ALA A 88 3.73 -15.98 31.08
N LEU A 89 3.43 -17.13 31.67
CA LEU A 89 2.06 -17.56 31.92
C LEU A 89 1.35 -16.57 32.84
N ASP A 90 0.10 -16.23 32.54
CA ASP A 90 -0.75 -15.40 33.40
C ASP A 90 -1.97 -16.19 33.86
N GLN A 91 -1.77 -16.99 34.91
CA GLN A 91 -2.82 -17.82 35.50
C GLN A 91 -4.03 -17.01 36.02
N SER A 92 -3.93 -15.67 36.15
CA SER A 92 -5.11 -14.86 36.50
C SER A 92 -6.18 -14.84 35.41
N LYS A 93 -5.85 -15.31 34.20
CA LYS A 93 -6.74 -15.40 33.04
C LYS A 93 -7.27 -16.81 32.78
N SER A 94 -6.97 -17.78 33.64
CA SER A 94 -7.53 -19.12 33.49
C SER A 94 -9.02 -19.10 33.82
N GLU A 95 -9.76 -19.97 33.13
CA GLU A 95 -11.19 -20.13 33.27
C GLU A 95 -11.50 -21.46 33.93
N ASN A 96 -12.58 -21.48 34.73
CA ASN A 96 -13.06 -22.72 35.31
C ASN A 96 -13.87 -23.48 34.27
N TYR A 97 -13.25 -24.54 33.74
CA TYR A 97 -13.81 -25.38 32.71
C TYR A 97 -15.23 -25.84 33.05
N LEU A 98 -15.46 -26.36 34.26
CA LEU A 98 -16.71 -27.04 34.63
C LEU A 98 -17.87 -26.11 35.01
N SER A 99 -17.64 -24.80 35.15
CA SER A 99 -18.71 -23.85 35.49
C SER A 99 -19.41 -23.23 34.29
N GLY A 100 -18.96 -23.55 33.06
CA GLY A 100 -19.42 -22.91 31.82
C GLY A 100 -18.63 -21.65 31.51
N TYR A 101 -18.28 -21.48 30.22
CA TYR A 101 -17.63 -20.27 29.71
C TYR A 101 -18.69 -19.19 29.50
N ASP A 102 -18.62 -18.11 30.29
CA ASP A 102 -19.61 -17.02 30.26
C ASP A 102 -19.16 -15.82 29.41
N ASN A 103 -17.94 -15.84 28.86
CA ASN A 103 -17.32 -14.72 28.17
C ASN A 103 -17.55 -14.74 26.65
N LYS A 104 -18.79 -15.00 26.22
CA LYS A 104 -19.20 -14.95 24.82
C LYS A 104 -20.12 -13.77 24.59
N THR A 105 -20.00 -13.12 23.43
CA THR A 105 -20.93 -12.10 22.96
C THR A 105 -21.65 -12.60 21.72
N ALA A 106 -22.97 -12.42 21.70
CA ALA A 106 -23.77 -12.65 20.50
C ALA A 106 -23.72 -11.41 19.60
N LEU A 107 -23.50 -11.64 18.31
CA LEU A 107 -23.57 -10.61 17.30
C LEU A 107 -25.01 -10.07 17.21
N THR A 108 -25.16 -8.76 17.26
CA THR A 108 -26.50 -8.14 17.24
C THR A 108 -27.03 -7.91 15.82
N ALA A 109 -26.15 -7.83 14.82
CA ALA A 109 -26.48 -7.63 13.42
C ALA A 109 -25.33 -8.06 12.50
N LEU A 110 -25.68 -8.53 11.30
CA LEU A 110 -24.73 -8.78 10.22
C LEU A 110 -24.16 -7.47 9.66
N SER A 111 -23.04 -7.58 8.96
CA SER A 111 -22.36 -6.43 8.35
C SER A 111 -23.12 -5.87 7.14
N GLY A 112 -23.86 -6.72 6.44
CA GLY A 112 -24.50 -6.39 5.16
C GLY A 112 -23.57 -6.54 3.95
N GLN A 113 -22.32 -7.01 4.16
CA GLN A 113 -21.36 -7.39 3.13
C GLN A 113 -21.27 -8.90 3.04
N ASN A 114 -21.36 -9.47 1.84
CA ASN A 114 -21.39 -10.93 1.66
C ASN A 114 -20.05 -11.57 2.02
N GLU A 115 -18.96 -10.87 1.75
CA GLU A 115 -17.58 -11.28 1.99
C GLU A 115 -17.33 -11.51 3.49
N ILE A 116 -17.91 -10.66 4.34
CA ILE A 116 -17.91 -10.83 5.80
C ILE A 116 -18.95 -11.86 6.23
N ASP A 117 -20.21 -11.67 5.84
CA ASP A 117 -21.35 -12.42 6.39
C ASP A 117 -21.35 -13.91 5.98
N SER A 118 -20.62 -14.27 4.92
CA SER A 118 -20.39 -15.67 4.51
C SER A 118 -19.38 -16.41 5.39
N LEU A 119 -18.50 -15.68 6.07
CA LEU A 119 -17.48 -16.22 6.96
C LEU A 119 -17.89 -16.22 8.43
N LEU A 120 -19.05 -15.69 8.80
CA LEU A 120 -19.51 -15.70 10.19
C LEU A 120 -20.36 -16.94 10.47
N PHE A 121 -20.09 -17.65 11.58
CA PHE A 121 -20.95 -18.75 12.02
C PHE A 121 -22.38 -18.27 12.21
N THR A 122 -23.34 -18.87 11.51
CA THR A 122 -24.75 -18.72 11.88
C THR A 122 -25.33 -20.10 12.06
N SER A 123 -25.90 -20.39 13.23
CA SER A 123 -26.71 -21.60 13.34
C SER A 123 -28.04 -21.36 12.61
N TYR A 124 -28.11 -21.85 11.38
CA TYR A 124 -29.31 -21.89 10.55
C TYR A 124 -30.00 -20.51 10.36
N GLN A 125 -29.30 -19.55 9.74
CA GLN A 125 -29.87 -18.27 9.27
C GLN A 125 -30.37 -17.31 10.37
N ASP A 126 -30.01 -17.54 11.63
CA ASP A 126 -30.32 -16.61 12.73
C ASP A 126 -29.05 -15.88 13.17
N SER A 127 -28.90 -14.63 12.74
CA SER A 127 -27.74 -13.79 13.09
C SER A 127 -27.63 -13.47 14.58
N SER A 128 -28.68 -13.70 15.37
CA SER A 128 -28.61 -13.60 16.84
C SER A 128 -27.88 -14.75 17.50
N LYS A 129 -27.37 -15.71 16.71
CA LYS A 129 -26.67 -16.91 17.16
C LYS A 129 -25.23 -17.01 16.67
N THR A 130 -24.71 -15.99 15.98
CA THR A 130 -23.26 -15.85 15.83
C THR A 130 -22.71 -15.43 17.18
N GLU A 131 -21.88 -16.26 17.79
CA GLU A 131 -21.18 -15.93 19.03
C GLU A 131 -19.68 -15.78 18.73
N TYR A 132 -19.03 -14.89 19.47
CA TYR A 132 -17.59 -14.71 19.45
C TYR A 132 -17.10 -14.42 20.86
N TRP A 133 -15.81 -14.62 21.11
CA TRP A 133 -15.25 -14.42 22.43
C TRP A 133 -15.23 -12.93 22.78
N GLN A 134 -15.69 -12.58 23.97
CA GLN A 134 -15.44 -11.26 24.53
C GLN A 134 -14.43 -11.43 25.64
N GLY A 135 -13.28 -10.75 25.57
CA GLY A 135 -12.29 -10.89 26.63
C GLY A 135 -12.90 -10.60 28.01
N ALA A 136 -12.55 -11.42 29.00
CA ALA A 136 -13.13 -11.36 30.35
C ALA A 136 -12.89 -10.03 31.10
N ASP A 137 -12.00 -9.19 30.58
CA ASP A 137 -11.42 -8.02 31.22
C ASP A 137 -11.50 -6.76 30.33
N PRO A 138 -11.38 -5.56 30.93
CA PRO A 138 -11.14 -4.31 30.18
C PRO A 138 -9.79 -4.41 29.46
N GLY A 139 -9.80 -4.92 28.22
CA GLY A 139 -8.61 -5.10 27.37
C GLY A 139 -8.67 -6.22 26.32
N ASN A 140 -9.83 -6.84 26.03
CA ASN A 140 -10.00 -7.87 24.99
C ASN A 140 -8.94 -9.00 25.03
N LYS A 141 -8.71 -9.58 26.22
CA LYS A 141 -7.79 -10.71 26.39
C LYS A 141 -8.51 -12.04 26.21
N ILE A 142 -7.96 -12.94 25.39
CA ILE A 142 -8.41 -14.32 25.24
C ILE A 142 -7.31 -15.23 25.76
N SER A 143 -7.63 -16.09 26.73
CA SER A 143 -6.63 -17.02 27.25
C SER A 143 -6.58 -18.30 26.42
N PHE A 144 -5.40 -18.92 26.36
CA PHE A 144 -5.26 -20.23 25.74
C PHE A 144 -4.37 -21.15 26.58
N SER A 145 -4.57 -22.46 26.43
CA SER A 145 -3.78 -23.46 27.13
C SER A 145 -3.50 -24.68 26.26
N PHE A 146 -2.46 -25.42 26.63
CA PHE A 146 -2.13 -26.71 26.03
C PHE A 146 -2.62 -27.83 26.92
N VAL A 147 -3.25 -28.84 26.32
CA VAL A 147 -3.80 -29.99 27.04
C VAL A 147 -2.72 -30.67 27.87
N ASN A 148 -3.00 -30.91 29.15
CA ASN A 148 -2.11 -31.61 30.06
C ASN A 148 -2.65 -33.02 30.37
N THR A 149 -1.93 -34.05 29.92
CA THR A 149 -2.35 -35.46 30.05
C THR A 149 -2.35 -35.97 31.50
N ASN A 150 -1.66 -35.29 32.42
CA ASN A 150 -1.60 -35.68 33.83
C ASN A 150 -2.82 -35.23 34.63
N LEU A 151 -3.69 -34.42 34.02
CA LEU A 151 -4.90 -33.92 34.64
C LEU A 151 -6.11 -34.62 33.98
N LEU A 152 -6.94 -35.30 34.79
CA LEU A 152 -8.25 -35.81 34.36
C LEU A 152 -9.22 -34.63 34.26
N LEU A 153 -9.01 -33.76 33.26
CA LEU A 153 -9.70 -32.47 33.13
C LEU A 153 -11.05 -32.57 32.47
N LEU A 154 -11.23 -33.58 31.64
CA LEU A 154 -12.43 -33.70 30.86
C LEU A 154 -13.46 -34.46 31.69
N ASP A 155 -14.52 -33.77 32.09
CA ASP A 155 -15.73 -34.44 32.54
C ASP A 155 -16.35 -35.14 31.33
N GLU A 156 -16.44 -36.47 31.38
CA GLU A 156 -17.06 -37.31 30.34
C GLU A 156 -18.43 -36.77 29.93
N THR A 157 -19.23 -36.36 30.91
CA THR A 157 -20.59 -35.85 30.68
C THR A 157 -20.54 -34.55 29.89
N ALA A 158 -19.60 -33.66 30.19
CA ALA A 158 -19.41 -32.40 29.49
C ALA A 158 -19.01 -32.65 28.03
N TYR A 159 -17.92 -33.38 27.78
CA TYR A 159 -17.44 -33.67 26.42
C TYR A 159 -18.43 -34.48 25.58
N VAL A 160 -19.05 -35.51 26.16
CA VAL A 160 -20.07 -36.32 25.46
C VAL A 160 -21.30 -35.48 25.12
N SER A 161 -21.74 -34.58 26.02
CA SER A 161 -22.87 -33.69 25.75
C SER A 161 -22.57 -32.65 24.67
N GLY A 162 -21.30 -32.24 24.55
CA GLY A 162 -20.84 -31.31 23.52
C GLY A 162 -20.52 -31.96 22.16
N GLY A 163 -20.67 -33.27 22.02
CA GLY A 163 -20.35 -33.99 20.79
C GLY A 163 -18.87 -34.39 20.63
N GLY A 164 -18.02 -34.08 21.61
CA GLY A 164 -16.61 -34.46 21.67
C GLY A 164 -16.37 -35.88 22.19
N SER A 165 -17.36 -36.78 22.14
CA SER A 165 -17.23 -38.12 22.71
C SER A 165 -16.10 -38.93 22.07
N GLY A 166 -15.78 -38.70 20.80
CA GLY A 166 -14.62 -39.32 20.14
C GLY A 166 -13.32 -38.90 20.83
N ILE A 167 -13.10 -37.59 20.95
CA ILE A 167 -11.93 -37.01 21.60
C ILE A 167 -11.78 -37.48 23.04
N TYR A 168 -12.87 -37.47 23.82
CA TYR A 168 -12.84 -37.94 25.21
C TYR A 168 -12.49 -39.43 25.34
N ASN A 169 -13.13 -40.29 24.55
CA ASN A 169 -12.99 -41.74 24.69
C ASN A 169 -11.62 -42.26 24.22
N ASN A 170 -11.01 -41.54 23.27
CA ASN A 170 -9.76 -41.94 22.64
C ASN A 170 -8.55 -41.56 23.49
N GLY A 171 -8.63 -40.46 24.26
CA GLY A 171 -7.55 -39.91 25.08
C GLY A 171 -6.75 -38.81 24.36
N PHE A 172 -5.61 -38.38 24.93
CA PHE A 172 -4.89 -37.17 24.47
C PHE A 172 -3.38 -37.37 24.37
N HIS A 173 -2.78 -36.69 23.39
CA HIS A 173 -1.36 -36.41 23.35
C HIS A 173 -1.08 -34.93 23.64
N GLU A 174 -0.02 -34.69 24.40
CA GLU A 174 0.53 -33.36 24.62
C GLU A 174 1.28 -32.91 23.36
N PHE A 175 1.07 -31.66 22.97
CA PHE A 175 1.94 -31.00 22.00
C PHE A 175 3.39 -30.97 22.47
N SER A 176 4.31 -31.27 21.55
CA SER A 176 5.75 -31.01 21.75
C SER A 176 6.01 -29.50 21.88
N ASP A 177 7.16 -29.14 22.46
CA ASP A 177 7.51 -27.72 22.63
C ASP A 177 7.56 -26.96 21.29
N THR A 178 8.06 -27.60 20.23
CA THR A 178 8.08 -27.02 18.86
C THR A 178 6.68 -26.73 18.35
N GLN A 179 5.74 -27.67 18.54
CA GLN A 179 4.36 -27.46 18.11
C GLN A 179 3.66 -26.39 18.95
N LYS A 180 3.96 -26.28 20.25
CA LYS A 180 3.47 -25.18 21.09
C LYS A 180 3.96 -23.83 20.57
N ASP A 181 5.22 -23.74 20.15
CA ASP A 181 5.77 -22.53 19.52
C ASP A 181 5.06 -22.20 18.21
N SER A 182 4.75 -23.19 17.38
CA SER A 182 3.93 -23.00 16.17
C SER A 182 2.52 -22.48 16.48
N VAL A 183 1.84 -23.00 17.51
CA VAL A 183 0.53 -22.49 17.95
C VAL A 183 0.63 -21.03 18.39
N ARG A 184 1.67 -20.67 19.14
CA ARG A 184 1.92 -19.27 19.51
C ARG A 184 2.12 -18.40 18.26
N THR A 185 2.87 -18.88 17.28
CA THR A 185 3.07 -18.18 16.00
C THR A 185 1.77 -18.03 15.22
N ALA A 186 0.90 -19.04 15.18
CA ALA A 186 -0.40 -18.92 14.54
C ALA A 186 -1.26 -17.85 15.26
N LEU A 187 -1.34 -17.87 16.59
CA LEU A 187 -2.04 -16.84 17.38
C LEU A 187 -1.45 -15.43 17.21
N LEU A 188 -0.14 -15.32 16.92
CA LEU A 188 0.48 -14.04 16.58
C LEU A 188 -0.14 -13.46 15.30
N GLU A 189 -0.36 -14.27 14.26
CA GLU A 189 -0.95 -13.80 13.00
C GLU A 189 -2.36 -13.22 13.20
N PHE A 190 -3.16 -13.80 14.10
CA PHE A 190 -4.44 -13.21 14.51
C PHE A 190 -4.22 -11.90 15.28
N LYS A 191 -3.33 -11.89 16.28
CA LYS A 191 -3.04 -10.68 17.08
C LYS A 191 -2.58 -9.50 16.24
N LYS A 192 -1.85 -9.73 15.14
CA LYS A 192 -1.41 -8.66 14.24
C LYS A 192 -2.59 -7.85 13.71
N VAL A 193 -3.71 -8.51 13.41
CA VAL A 193 -4.81 -7.92 12.65
C VAL A 193 -6.03 -7.54 13.48
N ILE A 194 -6.25 -8.16 14.65
CA ILE A 194 -7.38 -7.87 15.53
C ILE A 194 -6.97 -7.36 16.91
N ASN A 195 -7.83 -6.53 17.50
CA ASN A 195 -7.68 -5.95 18.84
C ASN A 195 -7.97 -6.99 19.94
N VAL A 196 -7.16 -8.04 19.95
CA VAL A 196 -7.18 -9.13 20.92
C VAL A 196 -5.75 -9.42 21.37
N GLU A 197 -5.58 -9.58 22.67
CA GLU A 197 -4.33 -10.07 23.25
C GLU A 197 -4.50 -11.53 23.69
N PHE A 198 -3.73 -12.44 23.09
CA PHE A 198 -3.69 -13.84 23.50
C PHE A 198 -2.76 -14.05 24.70
N VAL A 199 -3.27 -14.75 25.71
CA VAL A 199 -2.58 -14.95 26.99
C VAL A 199 -2.48 -16.43 27.31
N GLU A 200 -1.26 -16.95 27.42
CA GLU A 200 -1.06 -18.37 27.75
C GLU A 200 -1.28 -18.61 29.25
N VAL A 201 -2.00 -19.69 29.58
CA VAL A 201 -2.21 -20.19 30.95
C VAL A 201 -1.84 -21.66 31.05
N ALA A 202 -1.46 -22.11 32.24
CA ALA A 202 -1.30 -23.54 32.49
C ALA A 202 -2.66 -24.18 32.75
N GLU A 203 -2.83 -25.42 32.29
CA GLU A 203 -3.93 -26.25 32.78
C GLU A 203 -3.60 -26.77 34.18
N GLU A 204 -4.44 -26.48 35.17
CA GLU A 204 -4.29 -26.88 36.58
C GLU A 204 -5.64 -27.19 37.24
N ASN A 205 -5.92 -28.46 37.55
CA ASN A 205 -7.27 -28.88 37.99
C ASN A 205 -8.32 -28.35 37.01
N ASP A 206 -9.50 -27.90 37.43
CA ASP A 206 -10.52 -27.35 36.51
C ASP A 206 -10.16 -26.01 35.84
N GLN A 207 -8.93 -25.50 35.94
CA GLN A 207 -8.50 -24.24 35.35
C GLN A 207 -7.82 -24.46 33.99
N VAL A 208 -8.34 -23.84 32.93
CA VAL A 208 -7.87 -23.97 31.54
C VAL A 208 -7.92 -22.62 30.81
N GLY A 209 -7.44 -22.54 29.58
CA GLY A 209 -7.65 -21.38 28.71
C GLY A 209 -9.06 -21.32 28.13
N THR A 210 -9.45 -20.16 27.60
CA THR A 210 -10.64 -19.99 26.75
C THR A 210 -10.57 -20.90 25.53
N ILE A 211 -9.40 -20.98 24.90
CA ILE A 211 -9.10 -21.85 23.75
C ILE A 211 -8.09 -22.91 24.20
N ARG A 212 -8.38 -24.19 23.93
CA ARG A 212 -7.48 -25.28 24.33
C ARG A 212 -6.94 -25.99 23.09
N PHE A 213 -5.65 -26.31 23.14
CA PHE A 213 -4.96 -26.98 22.05
C PHE A 213 -4.50 -28.38 22.51
N GLY A 214 -4.94 -29.42 21.80
CA GLY A 214 -4.46 -30.78 22.03
C GLY A 214 -4.40 -31.62 20.76
N ILE A 215 -3.96 -32.86 20.93
CA ILE A 215 -3.94 -33.88 19.88
C ILE A 215 -4.80 -35.05 20.37
N SER A 216 -5.72 -35.53 19.53
CA SER A 216 -6.51 -36.72 19.85
C SER A 216 -5.61 -37.96 19.87
N GLN A 217 -5.95 -38.95 20.68
CA GLN A 217 -5.17 -40.21 20.78
C GLN A 217 -5.62 -41.31 19.81
N ASP A 218 -6.82 -41.19 19.22
CA ASP A 218 -7.24 -41.97 18.06
C ASP A 218 -7.82 -41.04 16.99
N ASP A 219 -8.00 -41.58 15.78
CA ASP A 219 -8.52 -40.91 14.59
C ASP A 219 -9.81 -40.10 14.87
N LEU A 220 -9.82 -38.84 14.45
CA LEU A 220 -10.95 -37.92 14.54
C LEU A 220 -12.09 -38.29 13.57
N GLY A 221 -11.87 -39.19 12.61
CA GLY A 221 -12.85 -39.63 11.63
C GLY A 221 -13.85 -40.70 12.11
N ASP A 222 -15.14 -40.49 11.84
CA ASP A 222 -16.14 -41.57 11.89
C ASP A 222 -15.94 -42.52 10.70
N THR A 223 -15.14 -43.57 10.94
CA THR A 223 -15.10 -44.85 10.20
C THR A 223 -15.59 -44.84 8.74
N SER A 224 -14.97 -44.06 7.83
CA SER A 224 -14.87 -44.38 6.38
C SER A 224 -14.10 -43.38 5.50
N VAL A 225 -13.69 -42.22 6.02
CA VAL A 225 -12.77 -41.29 5.33
C VAL A 225 -11.76 -40.73 6.35
N SER A 226 -10.55 -41.28 6.33
CA SER A 226 -9.42 -40.98 7.23
C SER A 226 -8.53 -39.87 6.66
N SER A 227 -9.01 -38.63 6.61
CA SER A 227 -8.21 -37.49 6.12
C SER A 227 -8.43 -36.18 6.88
N THR A 228 -9.11 -36.22 8.03
CA THR A 228 -9.25 -35.04 8.89
C THR A 228 -7.91 -34.77 9.56
N VAL A 229 -7.28 -33.65 9.25
CA VAL A 229 -5.99 -33.25 9.86
C VAL A 229 -6.22 -32.63 11.25
N ALA A 230 -7.29 -31.85 11.37
CA ALA A 230 -7.65 -31.16 12.60
C ALA A 230 -9.16 -30.87 12.66
N ILE A 231 -9.64 -30.47 13.83
CA ILE A 231 -10.99 -29.95 14.03
C ILE A 231 -10.99 -28.90 15.15
N ALA A 232 -11.79 -27.87 14.97
CA ALA A 232 -12.18 -26.95 16.01
C ALA A 232 -13.70 -26.86 16.14
N TRP A 233 -14.15 -26.62 17.36
CA TRP A 233 -15.53 -26.23 17.60
C TRP A 233 -15.66 -24.71 17.57
N GLY A 234 -16.67 -24.23 16.85
CA GLY A 234 -17.03 -22.81 16.85
C GLY A 234 -17.40 -22.31 18.24
N VAL A 235 -17.32 -21.00 18.42
CA VAL A 235 -17.63 -20.33 19.70
C VAL A 235 -19.06 -20.62 20.16
N ASP A 236 -20.01 -20.84 19.24
CA ASP A 236 -21.41 -21.16 19.54
C ASP A 236 -21.64 -22.60 20.03
N SER A 237 -20.59 -23.43 20.07
CA SER A 237 -20.67 -24.81 20.52
C SER A 237 -20.86 -24.92 22.05
N TYR A 238 -21.30 -26.11 22.48
CA TYR A 238 -21.51 -26.40 23.89
C TYR A 238 -20.26 -26.06 24.70
N TRP A 239 -20.45 -25.43 25.87
CA TRP A 239 -19.39 -24.75 26.62
C TRP A 239 -18.14 -25.60 26.84
N SER A 240 -18.28 -26.91 26.97
CA SER A 240 -17.17 -27.81 27.27
C SER A 240 -16.23 -28.10 26.08
N VAL A 241 -16.59 -27.70 24.86
CA VAL A 241 -15.80 -27.93 23.63
C VAL A 241 -15.61 -26.67 22.79
N GLY A 242 -16.44 -25.64 22.98
CA GLY A 242 -16.38 -24.43 22.14
C GLY A 242 -15.03 -23.74 22.21
N GLY A 243 -14.40 -23.52 21.06
CA GLY A 243 -13.06 -22.96 20.93
C GLY A 243 -11.92 -23.98 21.00
N ASP A 244 -12.15 -25.22 21.43
CA ASP A 244 -11.06 -26.21 21.51
C ASP A 244 -10.62 -26.62 20.10
N VAL A 245 -9.30 -26.66 19.89
CA VAL A 245 -8.62 -27.04 18.64
C VAL A 245 -7.88 -28.35 18.85
N TRP A 246 -8.17 -29.34 18.00
CA TRP A 246 -7.63 -30.68 18.09
C TRP A 246 -6.98 -31.12 16.79
N LEU A 247 -5.71 -31.53 16.85
CA LEU A 247 -5.07 -32.26 15.76
C LEU A 247 -5.40 -33.75 15.85
N ASP A 248 -5.43 -34.39 14.70
CA ASP A 248 -5.55 -35.84 14.60
C ASP A 248 -4.26 -36.54 15.07
N THR A 249 -4.41 -37.72 15.70
CA THR A 249 -3.27 -38.53 16.17
C THR A 249 -2.26 -38.86 15.08
N ASN A 250 -2.68 -38.93 13.80
CA ASN A 250 -1.77 -39.22 12.69
C ASN A 250 -0.82 -38.05 12.38
N HIS A 251 -1.02 -36.90 13.03
CA HIS A 251 -0.20 -35.69 12.94
C HIS A 251 0.48 -35.36 14.29
N ASP A 252 0.61 -36.33 15.20
CA ASP A 252 1.23 -36.15 16.52
C ASP A 252 2.69 -35.66 16.46
N ASP A 253 3.45 -36.13 15.48
CA ASP A 253 4.83 -35.71 15.19
C ASP A 253 4.95 -34.71 14.02
N ALA A 254 3.83 -34.10 13.57
CA ALA A 254 3.81 -33.22 12.40
C ALA A 254 4.54 -31.88 12.62
N ASP A 255 5.13 -31.37 11.54
CA ASP A 255 5.70 -30.02 11.50
C ASP A 255 4.61 -28.98 11.27
N LEU A 256 4.35 -28.16 12.27
CA LEU A 256 3.37 -27.08 12.24
C LEU A 256 4.05 -25.74 11.93
N GLY A 257 5.22 -25.72 11.27
CA GLY A 257 5.88 -24.48 10.88
C GLY A 257 5.23 -23.79 9.68
N LYS A 258 5.42 -22.48 9.52
CA LYS A 258 5.05 -21.76 8.30
C LYS A 258 5.62 -22.46 7.05
N GLY A 259 4.83 -22.48 5.98
CA GLY A 259 5.13 -23.22 4.75
C GLY A 259 4.63 -24.67 4.73
N THR A 260 4.06 -25.18 5.84
CA THR A 260 3.42 -26.51 5.88
C THR A 260 1.91 -26.41 5.75
N TYR A 261 1.30 -27.46 5.21
CA TYR A 261 -0.16 -27.58 5.13
C TYR A 261 -0.79 -27.67 6.52
N GLU A 262 -0.07 -28.25 7.47
CA GLU A 262 -0.49 -28.37 8.86
C GLU A 262 -0.52 -27.01 9.56
N PHE A 263 0.38 -26.06 9.24
CA PHE A 263 0.26 -24.70 9.76
C PHE A 263 -0.91 -23.93 9.14
N LEU A 264 -1.18 -24.10 7.84
CA LEU A 264 -2.39 -23.55 7.22
C LEU A 264 -3.65 -24.11 7.90
N THR A 265 -3.68 -25.42 8.12
CA THR A 265 -4.77 -26.09 8.86
C THR A 265 -4.89 -25.52 10.28
N LEU A 266 -3.77 -25.28 10.96
CA LEU A 266 -3.80 -24.69 12.30
C LEU A 266 -4.42 -23.28 12.31
N ILE A 267 -4.05 -22.42 11.35
CA ILE A 267 -4.68 -21.09 11.20
C ILE A 267 -6.18 -21.25 10.90
N HIS A 268 -6.57 -22.18 10.02
CA HIS A 268 -7.97 -22.48 9.69
C HIS A 268 -8.78 -22.85 10.94
N GLU A 269 -8.30 -23.80 11.74
CA GLU A 269 -9.00 -24.23 12.94
C GLU A 269 -9.03 -23.15 14.03
N ILE A 270 -7.99 -22.33 14.16
CA ILE A 270 -8.05 -21.14 15.01
C ILE A 270 -9.11 -20.17 14.49
N GLY A 271 -9.26 -20.04 13.17
CA GLY A 271 -10.36 -19.27 12.54
C GLY A 271 -11.73 -19.72 13.04
N HIS A 272 -11.99 -21.03 13.03
CA HIS A 272 -13.19 -21.60 13.65
C HIS A 272 -13.29 -21.31 15.15
N ALA A 273 -12.24 -21.56 15.91
CA ALA A 273 -12.21 -21.26 17.35
C ALA A 273 -12.44 -19.77 17.65
N MET A 274 -12.17 -18.88 16.70
CA MET A 274 -12.37 -17.43 16.78
C MET A 274 -13.71 -16.96 16.21
N GLY A 275 -14.52 -17.85 15.61
CA GLY A 275 -15.88 -17.53 15.17
C GLY A 275 -16.08 -17.48 13.65
N LEU A 276 -15.08 -17.87 12.85
CA LEU A 276 -15.21 -17.97 11.40
C LEU A 276 -15.81 -19.31 10.96
N GLY A 277 -16.69 -19.31 9.96
CA GLY A 277 -17.23 -20.50 9.31
C GLY A 277 -16.67 -20.69 7.90
N HIS A 278 -16.97 -21.84 7.29
CA HIS A 278 -16.62 -22.07 5.89
C HIS A 278 -17.48 -21.21 4.95
N PRO A 279 -16.87 -20.56 3.94
CA PRO A 279 -17.55 -19.59 3.07
C PRO A 279 -18.66 -20.19 2.19
N HIS A 280 -18.62 -21.50 1.94
CA HIS A 280 -19.60 -22.23 1.12
C HIS A 280 -20.68 -22.96 1.93
N ILE A 281 -20.48 -23.16 3.24
CA ILE A 281 -21.46 -23.86 4.08
C ILE A 281 -22.43 -22.83 4.65
N GLY A 282 -23.36 -22.41 3.78
CA GLY A 282 -24.54 -21.58 4.04
C GLY A 282 -24.71 -21.01 5.44
N GLY A 283 -23.87 -20.03 5.80
CA GLY A 283 -24.09 -19.13 6.92
C GLY A 283 -25.32 -18.25 6.67
N ALA A 284 -25.27 -16.98 7.10
CA ALA A 284 -26.27 -16.02 6.65
C ALA A 284 -26.23 -15.83 5.12
N GLN A 285 -25.02 -15.93 4.55
CA GLN A 285 -24.73 -15.83 3.12
C GLN A 285 -23.73 -16.92 2.70
N THR A 286 -23.48 -17.02 1.40
CA THR A 286 -22.39 -17.81 0.81
C THR A 286 -21.50 -16.90 0.01
N LEU A 287 -20.19 -17.12 0.05
CA LEU A 287 -19.23 -16.35 -0.74
C LEU A 287 -19.43 -16.65 -2.23
N GLN A 288 -19.01 -15.71 -3.08
CA GLN A 288 -19.01 -15.93 -4.53
C GLN A 288 -18.02 -17.07 -4.87
N PRO A 289 -18.37 -18.02 -5.76
CA PRO A 289 -17.49 -19.16 -6.05
C PRO A 289 -16.08 -18.78 -6.51
N GLU A 290 -15.93 -17.65 -7.20
CA GLU A 290 -14.64 -17.11 -7.64
C GLU A 290 -13.74 -16.60 -6.49
N LEU A 291 -14.32 -16.32 -5.32
CA LEU A 291 -13.62 -15.84 -4.12
C LEU A 291 -13.49 -16.92 -3.04
N ASP A 292 -14.10 -18.09 -3.23
CA ASP A 292 -13.99 -19.23 -2.32
C ASP A 292 -12.74 -20.05 -2.66
N PHE A 293 -11.57 -19.47 -2.38
CA PHE A 293 -10.26 -20.12 -2.47
C PHE A 293 -9.37 -19.69 -1.30
N ILE A 294 -8.41 -20.54 -0.93
CA ILE A 294 -7.53 -20.28 0.22
C ILE A 294 -6.64 -19.03 0.09
N ASN A 295 -6.45 -18.47 -1.11
CA ASN A 295 -5.74 -17.19 -1.28
C ASN A 295 -6.59 -15.97 -0.89
N TYR A 296 -7.92 -16.13 -0.79
CA TYR A 296 -8.87 -15.09 -0.37
C TYR A 296 -9.36 -15.25 1.07
N THR A 297 -9.54 -16.49 1.50
CA THR A 297 -9.90 -16.87 2.87
C THR A 297 -9.33 -18.23 3.20
N VAL A 298 -8.55 -18.34 4.26
CA VAL A 298 -8.02 -19.63 4.72
C VAL A 298 -9.11 -20.60 5.14
N MET A 299 -10.36 -20.13 5.30
CA MET A 299 -11.54 -20.94 5.60
C MET A 299 -12.08 -21.69 4.37
N SER A 300 -11.57 -21.45 3.17
CA SER A 300 -11.95 -22.21 1.98
C SER A 300 -11.40 -23.64 2.00
N TYR A 301 -12.07 -24.54 1.27
CA TYR A 301 -11.55 -25.88 0.95
C TYR A 301 -10.92 -25.96 -0.43
N GLU A 302 -11.09 -24.94 -1.26
CA GLU A 302 -10.56 -24.92 -2.62
C GLU A 302 -9.20 -24.23 -2.62
N GLU A 303 -8.23 -24.84 -3.30
CA GLU A 303 -6.89 -24.29 -3.47
C GLU A 303 -6.65 -23.85 -4.91
N PRO A 304 -5.98 -22.71 -5.14
CA PRO A 304 -5.58 -22.35 -6.48
C PRO A 304 -4.54 -23.35 -6.99
N ASP A 305 -4.51 -23.59 -8.31
CA ASP A 305 -3.57 -24.54 -8.96
C ASP A 305 -2.09 -24.23 -8.63
N TRP A 306 -1.79 -22.98 -8.27
CA TRP A 306 -0.45 -22.49 -7.94
C TRP A 306 -0.11 -22.56 -6.44
N ALA A 307 -1.00 -23.05 -5.56
CA ALA A 307 -0.84 -23.00 -4.09
C ALA A 307 0.48 -23.59 -3.55
N TYR A 308 1.12 -24.49 -4.30
CA TYR A 308 2.40 -25.09 -3.92
C TYR A 308 3.54 -24.65 -4.83
N PHE A 309 4.71 -24.49 -4.23
CA PHE A 309 5.97 -24.34 -4.94
C PHE A 309 6.92 -25.49 -4.62
N GLY A 310 7.84 -25.77 -5.54
CA GLY A 310 8.85 -26.82 -5.38
C GLY A 310 8.38 -28.23 -5.75
N SER A 311 9.19 -29.24 -5.39
CA SER A 311 8.91 -30.63 -5.72
C SER A 311 9.59 -31.58 -4.72
N GLY A 312 9.06 -32.80 -4.59
CA GLY A 312 9.65 -33.80 -3.70
C GLY A 312 9.67 -33.32 -2.24
N SER A 313 10.83 -33.41 -1.59
CA SER A 313 11.03 -32.95 -0.21
C SER A 313 11.04 -31.44 -0.04
N ASP A 314 11.28 -30.69 -1.12
CA ASP A 314 11.40 -29.23 -1.10
C ASP A 314 10.08 -28.56 -1.51
N ARG A 315 8.99 -29.34 -1.63
CA ARG A 315 7.64 -28.83 -1.91
C ARG A 315 7.05 -28.26 -0.63
N TYR A 316 6.55 -27.03 -0.70
CA TYR A 316 5.87 -26.36 0.40
C TYR A 316 4.62 -25.61 -0.10
N ILE A 317 3.69 -25.33 0.82
CA ILE A 317 2.52 -24.51 0.51
C ILE A 317 2.90 -23.03 0.64
N THR A 318 2.56 -22.25 -0.37
CA THR A 318 2.91 -20.81 -0.45
C THR A 318 1.93 -19.93 0.32
N ILE A 319 0.75 -20.46 0.63
CA ILE A 319 -0.37 -19.78 1.31
C ILE A 319 -0.44 -20.31 2.74
N SER A 320 0.39 -19.77 3.62
CA SER A 320 0.38 -20.13 5.05
C SER A 320 1.02 -19.06 5.94
N ASP A 321 1.45 -17.93 5.37
CA ASP A 321 2.25 -16.94 6.09
C ASP A 321 1.40 -15.99 6.94
N SER A 322 0.11 -15.84 6.62
CA SER A 322 -0.84 -14.91 7.24
C SER A 322 -2.29 -15.42 7.14
N LEU A 323 -3.21 -14.72 7.78
CA LEU A 323 -4.63 -14.69 7.40
C LEU A 323 -4.80 -13.97 6.04
N MET A 324 -5.89 -14.22 5.33
CA MET A 324 -6.19 -13.57 4.04
C MET A 324 -7.19 -12.43 4.20
N VAL A 325 -7.37 -11.62 3.15
CA VAL A 325 -8.17 -10.37 3.16
C VAL A 325 -9.54 -10.56 3.81
N TYR A 326 -10.30 -11.58 3.43
CA TYR A 326 -11.65 -11.76 3.96
C TYR A 326 -11.67 -12.36 5.37
N ASP A 327 -10.67 -13.15 5.74
CA ASP A 327 -10.51 -13.60 7.12
C ASP A 327 -10.29 -12.39 8.05
N ILE A 328 -9.37 -11.50 7.65
CA ILE A 328 -9.05 -10.28 8.38
C ILE A 328 -10.29 -9.40 8.48
N GLN A 329 -10.98 -9.16 7.37
CA GLN A 329 -12.18 -8.31 7.35
C GLN A 329 -13.28 -8.85 8.29
N ALA A 330 -13.54 -10.16 8.25
CA ALA A 330 -14.55 -10.80 9.10
C ALA A 330 -14.15 -10.78 10.58
N LEU A 331 -12.89 -11.06 10.90
CA LEU A 331 -12.37 -11.03 12.26
C LEU A 331 -12.38 -9.59 12.84
N GLN A 332 -11.98 -8.59 12.05
CA GLN A 332 -12.01 -7.19 12.48
C GLN A 332 -13.43 -6.68 12.69
N TYR A 333 -14.42 -7.19 11.95
CA TYR A 333 -15.82 -6.86 12.18
C TYR A 333 -16.29 -7.26 13.58
N ILE A 334 -15.85 -8.42 14.10
CA ILE A 334 -16.28 -8.93 15.43
C ILE A 334 -15.33 -8.54 16.58
N TYR A 335 -14.03 -8.42 16.34
CA TYR A 335 -13.02 -8.12 17.38
C TYR A 335 -12.47 -6.69 17.35
N GLY A 336 -12.72 -5.94 16.27
CA GLY A 336 -12.05 -4.66 16.00
C GLY A 336 -10.63 -4.84 15.48
N ALA A 337 -10.16 -3.85 14.72
CA ALA A 337 -8.81 -3.83 14.12
C ALA A 337 -7.71 -3.50 15.13
N ASN A 338 -6.54 -4.12 14.97
CA ASN A 338 -5.34 -3.76 15.74
C ASN A 338 -4.54 -2.68 15.02
N ASN A 339 -4.82 -1.42 15.34
CA ASN A 339 -4.14 -0.27 14.74
C ASN A 339 -2.78 0.03 15.38
N ASP A 340 -2.33 -0.74 16.38
CA ASP A 340 -1.01 -0.54 16.98
C ASP A 340 0.08 -1.31 16.20
N TYR A 341 -0.30 -2.37 15.47
CA TYR A 341 0.62 -3.16 14.66
C TYR A 341 1.10 -2.38 13.44
N ASN A 342 2.42 -2.31 13.25
CA ASN A 342 3.07 -1.55 12.19
C ASN A 342 2.66 -0.07 12.07
N SER A 343 2.12 0.55 13.12
CA SER A 343 1.58 1.92 13.16
C SER A 343 2.52 3.11 12.88
N GLY A 344 3.71 2.88 12.33
CA GLY A 344 4.56 3.92 11.75
C GLY A 344 5.24 3.41 10.49
N ASN A 345 6.02 4.25 9.82
CA ASN A 345 6.55 3.96 8.48
C ASN A 345 7.20 2.57 8.36
N THR A 346 6.58 1.73 7.53
CA THR A 346 6.93 0.33 7.35
C THR A 346 7.31 0.03 5.91
N LYS A 347 8.45 -0.64 5.74
CA LYS A 347 8.87 -1.18 4.45
C LYS A 347 8.55 -2.67 4.35
N TYR A 348 7.78 -3.02 3.32
CA TYR A 348 7.44 -4.37 2.91
C TYR A 348 8.37 -4.82 1.79
N GLU A 349 9.33 -5.70 2.10
CA GLU A 349 10.32 -6.24 1.16
C GLU A 349 10.29 -7.76 1.20
N PHE A 350 10.36 -8.41 0.03
CA PHE A 350 10.25 -9.87 -0.11
C PHE A 350 11.49 -10.50 -0.75
N ASP A 351 11.71 -11.79 -0.48
CA ASP A 351 12.80 -12.57 -1.09
C ASP A 351 12.33 -13.14 -2.44
N PRO A 352 12.87 -12.68 -3.58
CA PRO A 352 12.42 -13.11 -4.91
C PRO A 352 12.75 -14.57 -5.23
N THR A 353 13.46 -15.26 -4.33
CA THR A 353 13.78 -16.70 -4.43
C THR A 353 12.85 -17.59 -3.61
N LYS A 354 11.96 -16.99 -2.80
CA LYS A 354 11.02 -17.71 -1.93
C LYS A 354 9.57 -17.30 -2.25
N PRO A 355 8.95 -17.95 -3.24
CA PRO A 355 7.53 -17.80 -3.53
C PRO A 355 6.66 -17.86 -2.27
N ASN A 356 5.81 -16.85 -2.10
CA ASN A 356 4.88 -16.76 -0.99
C ASN A 356 3.59 -16.03 -1.41
N SER A 357 2.58 -16.19 -0.56
CA SER A 357 1.27 -15.56 -0.68
C SER A 357 0.80 -15.14 0.71
N LEU A 358 0.34 -13.90 0.84
CA LEU A 358 -0.06 -13.32 2.12
C LEU A 358 -0.96 -12.10 1.93
N THR A 359 -1.50 -11.60 3.04
CA THR A 359 -2.17 -10.31 3.11
C THR A 359 -1.42 -9.36 4.04
N ILE A 360 -1.27 -8.10 3.61
CA ILE A 360 -0.70 -7.01 4.38
C ILE A 360 -1.79 -6.38 5.26
N TRP A 361 -1.49 -6.23 6.55
CA TRP A 361 -2.24 -5.38 7.47
C TRP A 361 -1.26 -4.39 8.09
N ASP A 362 -1.60 -3.11 8.00
CA ASP A 362 -0.84 -2.01 8.57
C ASP A 362 -1.78 -1.10 9.37
N GLY A 363 -1.36 -0.72 10.58
CA GLY A 363 -2.09 0.16 11.47
C GLY A 363 -1.93 1.66 11.15
N GLY A 364 -1.00 2.01 10.26
CA GLY A 364 -0.79 3.35 9.71
C GLY A 364 0.68 3.76 9.68
N GLY A 365 0.96 4.91 9.11
CA GLY A 365 2.33 5.32 8.82
C GLY A 365 2.38 5.89 7.42
N GLU A 366 3.58 6.12 6.92
CA GLU A 366 3.81 6.21 5.47
C GLU A 366 4.61 4.97 5.08
N ASP A 367 4.02 4.11 4.25
CA ASP A 367 4.46 2.75 4.03
C ASP A 367 4.94 2.53 2.60
N LEU A 368 5.90 1.62 2.44
CA LEU A 368 6.52 1.31 1.17
C LEU A 368 6.41 -0.18 0.84
N LEU A 369 5.79 -0.48 -0.31
CA LEU A 369 5.79 -1.79 -0.93
C LEU A 369 6.94 -1.91 -1.95
N ASP A 370 7.99 -2.67 -1.61
CA ASP A 370 9.23 -2.73 -2.38
C ASP A 370 9.45 -4.10 -3.08
N PHE A 371 9.24 -4.09 -4.40
CA PHE A 371 9.55 -5.19 -5.30
C PHE A 371 10.78 -4.93 -6.18
N SER A 372 11.60 -3.93 -5.87
CA SER A 372 12.78 -3.53 -6.68
C SER A 372 13.80 -4.65 -6.91
N ASN A 373 13.81 -5.68 -6.05
CA ASN A 373 14.69 -6.85 -6.18
C ASN A 373 14.12 -7.97 -7.10
N PHE A 374 12.87 -7.84 -7.58
CA PHE A 374 12.20 -8.79 -8.46
C PHE A 374 12.61 -8.56 -9.92
N ASN A 375 12.64 -9.64 -10.71
CA ASN A 375 13.03 -9.60 -12.13
C ASN A 375 11.89 -10.05 -13.08
N TYR A 376 10.68 -10.17 -12.54
CA TYR A 376 9.49 -10.61 -13.26
C TYR A 376 8.36 -9.63 -13.01
N ARG A 377 7.47 -9.52 -14.00
CA ARG A 377 6.31 -8.64 -13.96
C ARG A 377 5.53 -8.77 -12.64
N CYS A 378 5.26 -7.62 -12.05
CA CYS A 378 4.37 -7.40 -10.92
C CYS A 378 3.17 -6.58 -11.41
N ASP A 379 1.96 -7.10 -11.17
CA ASP A 379 0.71 -6.36 -11.31
C ASP A 379 0.29 -5.95 -9.89
N ILE A 380 0.51 -4.69 -9.54
CA ILE A 380 0.41 -4.16 -8.17
C ILE A 380 -0.81 -3.23 -8.08
N ASP A 381 -1.61 -3.43 -7.05
CA ASP A 381 -2.77 -2.61 -6.70
C ASP A 381 -2.68 -2.21 -5.22
N LEU A 382 -2.55 -0.90 -4.96
CA LEU A 382 -2.42 -0.32 -3.62
C LEU A 382 -3.76 -0.04 -2.93
N ASN A 383 -4.90 -0.35 -3.56
CA ASN A 383 -6.21 -0.16 -2.96
C ASN A 383 -6.44 -1.18 -1.83
N ASP A 384 -7.14 -0.75 -0.78
CA ASP A 384 -7.47 -1.63 0.33
C ASP A 384 -8.47 -2.72 -0.11
N GLY A 385 -8.27 -3.94 0.37
CA GLY A 385 -9.03 -5.11 -0.07
C GLY A 385 -8.65 -5.64 -1.46
N ALA A 386 -7.74 -4.99 -2.18
CA ALA A 386 -7.28 -5.43 -3.49
C ALA A 386 -6.25 -6.57 -3.40
N TYR A 387 -6.09 -7.26 -4.53
CA TYR A 387 -5.05 -8.27 -4.72
C TYR A 387 -4.13 -7.87 -5.86
N SER A 388 -2.84 -8.07 -5.61
CA SER A 388 -1.75 -7.95 -6.55
C SER A 388 -1.29 -9.34 -7.02
N THR A 389 -0.78 -9.40 -8.25
CA THR A 389 -0.16 -10.58 -8.84
C THR A 389 1.34 -10.38 -8.98
N ILE A 390 2.12 -11.05 -8.12
CA ILE A 390 3.58 -10.94 -8.04
C ILE A 390 4.22 -12.23 -8.53
N LYS A 391 4.97 -12.14 -9.63
CA LYS A 391 5.54 -13.33 -10.29
C LYS A 391 6.95 -13.64 -9.81
N TYR A 392 7.26 -14.92 -9.76
CA TYR A 392 8.55 -15.44 -9.33
C TYR A 392 9.16 -16.33 -10.41
N ALA A 393 10.44 -16.67 -10.25
CA ALA A 393 11.08 -17.65 -11.10
C ALA A 393 10.37 -19.01 -11.00
N ALA A 394 9.89 -19.53 -12.13
CA ALA A 394 9.21 -20.83 -12.23
C ALA A 394 7.90 -20.96 -11.42
N TRP A 395 7.30 -19.85 -11.00
CA TRP A 395 6.01 -19.81 -10.31
C TRP A 395 5.23 -18.57 -10.77
N ASN A 396 4.06 -18.80 -11.34
CA ASN A 396 3.22 -17.77 -11.94
C ASN A 396 1.84 -17.83 -11.28
N PRO A 397 1.70 -17.25 -10.08
CA PRO A 397 0.43 -17.15 -9.40
C PRO A 397 -0.45 -16.09 -10.08
N ASP A 398 -1.69 -16.05 -9.65
CA ASP A 398 -2.60 -14.90 -9.80
C ASP A 398 -3.12 -14.58 -8.39
N ASP A 399 -3.24 -13.31 -8.01
CA ASP A 399 -3.80 -12.85 -6.74
C ASP A 399 -3.15 -13.47 -5.48
N ASN A 400 -1.82 -13.36 -5.39
CA ASN A 400 -1.04 -13.89 -4.26
C ASN A 400 -0.69 -12.85 -3.18
N PHE A 401 -0.86 -11.56 -3.42
CA PHE A 401 -0.62 -10.54 -2.39
C PHE A 401 -1.86 -9.69 -2.18
N GLY A 402 -2.50 -9.82 -1.02
CA GLY A 402 -3.63 -8.98 -0.64
C GLY A 402 -3.22 -7.78 0.19
N ILE A 403 -3.98 -6.70 0.13
CA ILE A 403 -3.98 -5.62 1.14
C ILE A 403 -5.30 -5.73 1.89
N ALA A 404 -5.26 -5.79 3.23
CA ALA A 404 -6.48 -5.87 4.02
C ALA A 404 -7.31 -4.57 3.91
N PHE A 405 -8.62 -4.66 4.12
CA PHE A 405 -9.49 -3.49 4.12
C PHE A 405 -9.08 -2.47 5.20
N ASN A 406 -9.19 -1.18 4.89
CA ASN A 406 -8.70 -0.06 5.70
C ASN A 406 -7.20 -0.11 6.04
N THR A 407 -6.40 -0.82 5.23
CA THR A 407 -4.94 -0.70 5.23
C THR A 407 -4.53 0.21 4.08
N PHE A 408 -3.72 1.22 4.38
CA PHE A 408 -3.29 2.22 3.41
C PHE A 408 -1.78 2.04 3.18
N ILE A 409 -1.39 1.93 1.92
CA ILE A 409 0.02 1.86 1.50
C ILE A 409 0.23 3.01 0.52
N GLU A 410 1.15 3.90 0.86
CA GLU A 410 1.36 5.16 0.13
C GLU A 410 2.32 4.98 -1.04
N ASN A 411 3.37 4.17 -0.86
CA ASN A 411 4.52 4.17 -1.75
C ASN A 411 4.79 2.78 -2.34
N VAL A 412 5.30 2.73 -3.57
CA VAL A 412 5.63 1.48 -4.27
C VAL A 412 6.86 1.60 -5.16
N LEU A 413 7.72 0.58 -5.07
CA LEU A 413 8.79 0.34 -6.04
C LEU A 413 8.48 -0.95 -6.81
N GLY A 414 8.27 -0.82 -8.12
CA GLY A 414 8.08 -1.92 -9.06
C GLY A 414 9.30 -2.84 -9.19
N SER A 415 9.18 -3.86 -10.02
CA SER A 415 10.21 -4.83 -10.33
C SER A 415 11.22 -4.31 -11.37
N GLN A 416 12.13 -5.17 -11.82
CA GLN A 416 13.01 -4.89 -12.96
C GLN A 416 12.39 -5.33 -14.32
N SER A 417 11.06 -5.45 -14.37
CA SER A 417 10.31 -5.92 -15.54
C SER A 417 9.15 -4.97 -15.86
N SER A 418 8.45 -5.23 -16.97
CA SER A 418 7.29 -4.41 -17.36
C SER A 418 6.09 -4.70 -16.46
N ASP A 419 5.75 -3.71 -15.64
CA ASP A 419 4.78 -3.80 -14.56
C ASP A 419 3.48 -3.05 -14.88
N THR A 420 2.46 -3.33 -14.08
CA THR A 420 1.25 -2.51 -14.03
C THR A 420 1.03 -2.15 -12.57
N ILE A 421 1.04 -0.85 -12.25
CA ILE A 421 0.94 -0.36 -10.88
C ILE A 421 -0.24 0.60 -10.78
N ILE A 422 -1.11 0.35 -9.81
CA ILE A 422 -2.30 1.13 -9.52
C ILE A 422 -2.17 1.67 -8.10
N GLY A 423 -2.11 2.99 -7.96
CA GLY A 423 -2.20 3.71 -6.69
C GLY A 423 -3.62 3.71 -6.12
N ASN A 424 -3.86 4.57 -5.13
CA ASN A 424 -5.12 4.65 -4.41
C ASN A 424 -5.64 6.10 -4.35
N GLU A 425 -6.37 6.47 -3.29
CA GLU A 425 -6.91 7.82 -3.13
C GLU A 425 -5.97 8.79 -2.38
N LEU A 426 -4.77 8.32 -2.02
CA LEU A 426 -3.75 9.08 -1.30
C LEU A 426 -2.72 9.67 -2.26
N ASP A 427 -1.92 10.61 -1.77
CA ASP A 427 -0.74 11.07 -2.50
C ASP A 427 0.28 9.90 -2.55
N ASN A 428 0.44 9.26 -3.70
CA ASN A 428 1.31 8.10 -3.87
C ASN A 428 2.68 8.45 -4.48
N GLU A 429 3.72 7.74 -4.03
CA GLU A 429 4.99 7.68 -4.74
C GLU A 429 5.13 6.36 -5.50
N ILE A 430 5.15 6.43 -6.83
CA ILE A 430 5.10 5.27 -7.71
C ILE A 430 6.35 5.23 -8.59
N SER A 431 7.24 4.25 -8.37
CA SER A 431 8.36 3.98 -9.28
C SER A 431 8.13 2.68 -10.04
N GLY A 432 8.14 2.73 -11.38
CA GLY A 432 8.11 1.52 -12.23
C GLY A 432 9.43 0.76 -12.23
N ASN A 433 10.54 1.47 -11.96
CA ASN A 433 11.92 1.00 -12.10
C ASN A 433 12.31 0.69 -13.56
N ASN A 434 12.71 -0.55 -13.88
CA ASN A 434 13.12 -0.88 -15.26
C ASN A 434 11.99 -1.67 -15.90
N GLY A 435 11.66 -1.41 -17.16
CA GLY A 435 10.48 -2.03 -17.74
C GLY A 435 9.80 -1.07 -18.69
N ASN A 436 8.73 -1.52 -19.35
CA ASN A 436 7.81 -0.60 -19.98
C ASN A 436 6.58 -0.63 -19.10
N ASP A 437 6.53 0.27 -18.14
CA ASP A 437 5.58 0.18 -17.04
C ASP A 437 4.30 0.95 -17.38
N THR A 438 3.18 0.51 -16.81
CA THR A 438 1.92 1.25 -16.86
C THR A 438 1.54 1.64 -15.45
N LEU A 439 1.59 2.93 -15.17
CA LEU A 439 1.45 3.50 -13.83
C LEU A 439 0.17 4.34 -13.78
N TYR A 440 -0.67 4.09 -12.78
CA TYR A 440 -1.87 4.84 -12.47
C TYR A 440 -1.76 5.38 -11.05
N GLY A 441 -1.88 6.69 -10.88
CA GLY A 441 -1.83 7.35 -9.57
C GLY A 441 -3.17 7.19 -8.85
N GLY A 442 -4.24 7.67 -9.48
CA GLY A 442 -5.60 7.54 -8.97
C GLY A 442 -6.13 8.90 -8.56
N ALA A 443 -6.35 9.10 -7.27
CA ALA A 443 -6.65 10.42 -6.74
C ALA A 443 -5.57 10.78 -5.71
N GLY A 444 -5.28 12.06 -5.54
CA GLY A 444 -4.12 12.48 -4.75
C GLY A 444 -3.13 13.22 -5.62
N ASN A 445 -2.11 13.84 -5.02
CA ASN A 445 -1.02 14.47 -5.74
C ASN A 445 0.12 13.45 -5.84
N ASP A 446 0.14 12.71 -6.94
CA ASP A 446 1.01 11.57 -7.12
C ASP A 446 2.37 11.97 -7.70
N ILE A 447 3.41 11.23 -7.32
CA ILE A 447 4.75 11.38 -7.86
C ILE A 447 5.13 10.10 -8.57
N PHE A 448 5.30 10.19 -9.89
CA PHE A 448 5.81 9.12 -10.70
C PHE A 448 7.31 9.24 -10.83
N ASP A 449 7.98 8.14 -10.48
CA ASP A 449 9.26 7.81 -11.07
C ASP A 449 10.37 8.80 -10.67
N TRP A 450 10.44 9.14 -9.39
CA TRP A 450 11.29 10.22 -8.87
C TRP A 450 12.81 10.06 -9.09
N ASP A 451 13.35 8.84 -9.22
CA ASP A 451 14.79 8.63 -9.36
C ASP A 451 15.32 9.21 -10.69
N GLU A 452 16.30 10.13 -10.59
CA GLU A 452 17.02 10.71 -11.73
C GLU A 452 17.95 9.71 -12.44
N GLY A 453 18.10 8.51 -11.88
CA GLY A 453 18.82 7.38 -12.45
C GLY A 453 18.35 7.00 -13.86
N SER A 454 19.22 6.30 -14.60
CA SER A 454 18.81 5.73 -15.88
C SER A 454 17.87 4.57 -15.62
N ARG A 455 16.58 4.77 -15.85
CA ARG A 455 15.61 3.72 -16.08
C ARG A 455 15.61 3.32 -17.55
N ASP A 456 15.73 2.03 -17.81
CA ASP A 456 15.57 1.50 -19.16
C ASP A 456 14.10 1.14 -19.36
N GLY A 457 13.45 1.79 -20.32
CA GLY A 457 12.01 1.63 -20.42
C GLY A 457 11.31 2.60 -21.33
N VAL A 458 10.02 2.37 -21.51
CA VAL A 458 9.06 3.31 -22.08
C VAL A 458 7.79 3.21 -21.25
N ASP A 459 7.66 4.13 -20.30
CA ASP A 459 6.59 4.08 -19.30
C ASP A 459 5.37 4.88 -19.77
N THR A 460 4.19 4.45 -19.34
CA THR A 460 2.93 5.14 -19.54
C THR A 460 2.37 5.51 -18.18
N MET A 461 2.28 6.80 -17.90
CA MET A 461 1.87 7.33 -16.61
C MET A 461 0.54 8.07 -16.74
N HIS A 462 -0.38 7.74 -15.84
CA HIS A 462 -1.70 8.33 -15.68
C HIS A 462 -1.81 8.84 -14.24
N GLY A 463 -1.83 10.15 -14.05
CA GLY A 463 -1.93 10.79 -12.74
C GLY A 463 -3.30 10.59 -12.14
N GLY A 464 -4.32 11.09 -12.84
CA GLY A 464 -5.69 11.03 -12.36
C GLY A 464 -6.03 12.34 -11.65
N THR A 465 -6.86 12.34 -10.62
CA THR A 465 -7.29 13.61 -10.02
C THR A 465 -6.33 14.11 -8.94
N GLY A 466 -5.81 15.31 -9.09
CA GLY A 466 -4.86 15.94 -8.17
C GLY A 466 -3.80 16.69 -8.96
N ASN A 467 -2.74 17.16 -8.31
CA ASN A 467 -1.65 17.84 -9.03
C ASN A 467 -0.43 16.93 -9.05
N ASP A 468 -0.25 16.24 -10.15
CA ASP A 468 0.66 15.12 -10.25
C ASP A 468 2.03 15.56 -10.82
N ILE A 469 3.06 14.79 -10.47
CA ILE A 469 4.44 15.03 -10.88
C ILE A 469 4.95 13.81 -11.65
N TYR A 470 5.32 14.04 -12.91
CA TYR A 470 5.90 13.04 -13.79
C TYR A 470 7.39 13.31 -13.99
N VAL A 471 8.25 12.39 -13.54
CA VAL A 471 9.69 12.50 -13.77
C VAL A 471 10.11 11.54 -14.88
N LEU A 472 10.33 12.08 -16.07
CA LEU A 472 10.67 11.27 -17.25
C LEU A 472 12.12 10.80 -17.21
N SER A 473 12.37 9.60 -17.69
CA SER A 473 13.73 9.08 -17.93
C SER A 473 14.13 9.28 -19.40
N SER A 474 13.14 9.30 -20.31
CA SER A 474 13.33 9.30 -21.74
C SER A 474 12.30 10.18 -22.48
N ALA A 475 12.59 10.52 -23.73
CA ALA A 475 11.63 11.20 -24.60
C ALA A 475 10.52 10.27 -25.13
N SER A 476 10.61 8.97 -24.86
CA SER A 476 9.63 7.98 -25.30
C SER A 476 8.53 7.76 -24.28
N ASP A 477 8.75 8.15 -23.02
CA ASP A 477 7.79 8.04 -21.93
C ASP A 477 6.53 8.84 -22.26
N ILE A 478 5.38 8.32 -21.83
CA ILE A 478 4.06 8.81 -22.20
C ILE A 478 3.36 9.30 -20.93
N VAL A 479 2.97 10.57 -20.93
CA VAL A 479 2.12 11.18 -19.90
C VAL A 479 0.72 11.33 -20.45
N ILE A 480 -0.29 10.88 -19.70
CA ILE A 480 -1.70 10.93 -20.09
C ILE A 480 -2.50 11.65 -19.00
N GLU A 481 -2.98 12.84 -19.34
CA GLU A 481 -3.83 13.68 -18.51
C GLU A 481 -5.21 13.93 -19.15
N LEU A 482 -6.27 13.93 -18.36
CA LEU A 482 -7.61 14.31 -18.79
C LEU A 482 -7.98 15.72 -18.33
N ALA A 483 -9.04 16.25 -18.93
CA ALA A 483 -9.47 17.60 -18.63
C ALA A 483 -10.10 17.69 -17.22
N GLY A 484 -9.53 18.55 -16.38
CA GLY A 484 -10.05 18.82 -15.02
C GLY A 484 -9.54 17.87 -13.95
N GLU A 485 -8.42 17.21 -14.21
CA GLU A 485 -7.74 16.29 -13.30
C GLU A 485 -6.81 17.02 -12.33
N GLY A 486 -6.09 18.05 -12.77
CA GLY A 486 -5.61 19.11 -11.88
C GLY A 486 -4.66 20.08 -12.55
N ALA A 487 -3.49 20.31 -11.94
CA ALA A 487 -2.45 21.18 -12.47
C ALA A 487 -1.10 20.46 -12.41
N ASP A 488 -0.77 19.78 -13.49
CA ASP A 488 0.20 18.69 -13.49
C ASP A 488 1.57 19.15 -13.99
N THR A 489 2.62 18.48 -13.54
CA THR A 489 4.00 18.88 -13.78
C THR A 489 4.84 17.77 -14.37
N VAL A 490 5.42 18.03 -15.54
CA VAL A 490 6.41 17.13 -16.16
C VAL A 490 7.82 17.65 -15.94
N TYR A 491 8.66 16.85 -15.30
CA TYR A 491 10.11 17.01 -15.30
C TYR A 491 10.72 16.15 -16.40
N THR A 492 11.55 16.74 -17.25
CA THR A 492 12.18 16.00 -18.37
C THR A 492 13.68 16.25 -18.50
N PRO A 493 14.50 15.19 -18.69
CA PRO A 493 15.93 15.30 -18.99
C PRO A 493 16.20 15.36 -20.50
N THR A 494 15.14 15.39 -21.33
CA THR A 494 15.21 15.36 -22.79
C THR A 494 14.30 16.42 -23.41
N SER A 495 14.37 16.59 -24.74
CA SER A 495 13.43 17.49 -25.43
C SER A 495 12.04 16.90 -25.38
N TYR A 496 11.05 17.72 -25.06
CA TYR A 496 9.69 17.26 -24.76
C TYR A 496 8.64 18.21 -25.34
N SER A 497 7.47 17.66 -25.63
CA SER A 497 6.30 18.44 -26.03
C SER A 497 5.15 18.01 -25.14
N ALA A 498 4.61 18.96 -24.39
CA ALA A 498 3.53 18.72 -23.45
C ALA A 498 2.34 18.08 -24.17
N PRO A 499 1.81 16.95 -23.69
CA PRO A 499 0.51 16.46 -24.14
C PRO A 499 -0.59 17.45 -23.69
N SER A 500 -1.82 17.25 -24.18
CA SER A 500 -2.96 18.03 -23.70
C SER A 500 -3.13 17.87 -22.19
N ASN A 501 -3.63 18.92 -21.52
CA ASN A 501 -3.96 18.91 -20.09
C ASN A 501 -2.75 18.77 -19.15
N VAL A 502 -1.53 19.01 -19.64
CA VAL A 502 -0.36 19.24 -18.79
C VAL A 502 -0.11 20.74 -18.68
N GLU A 503 -0.03 21.26 -17.47
CA GLU A 503 0.10 22.70 -17.20
C GLU A 503 1.56 23.14 -17.09
N ASN A 504 2.46 22.29 -16.58
CA ASN A 504 3.83 22.67 -16.28
C ASN A 504 4.85 21.72 -16.90
N VAL A 505 5.90 22.26 -17.54
CA VAL A 505 7.03 21.46 -18.05
C VAL A 505 8.37 22.08 -17.67
N PHE A 506 9.18 21.31 -16.96
CA PHE A 506 10.49 21.72 -16.47
C PHE A 506 11.60 20.80 -16.97
N GLY A 507 12.48 21.37 -17.79
CA GLY A 507 13.73 20.71 -18.18
C GLY A 507 14.68 20.55 -16.98
N PHE A 508 15.43 19.46 -16.96
CA PHE A 508 16.52 19.25 -16.01
C PHE A 508 17.71 18.49 -16.62
N GLY A 509 18.76 18.32 -15.83
CA GLY A 509 19.97 17.60 -16.23
C GLY A 509 20.92 18.40 -17.11
N ASN A 510 21.94 17.72 -17.62
CA ASN A 510 23.05 18.32 -18.37
C ASN A 510 23.35 17.61 -19.70
N ARG A 511 22.38 16.86 -20.24
CA ARG A 511 22.54 15.99 -21.42
C ARG A 511 22.31 16.71 -22.75
N GLY A 512 22.88 17.90 -22.89
CA GLY A 512 22.75 18.74 -24.08
C GLY A 512 21.55 19.69 -24.04
N SER A 513 21.48 20.58 -25.02
CA SER A 513 20.38 21.55 -25.12
C SER A 513 19.04 20.86 -25.35
N LEU A 514 18.02 21.28 -24.62
CA LEU A 514 16.65 20.81 -24.73
C LEU A 514 15.83 21.71 -25.66
N THR A 515 14.77 21.13 -26.20
CA THR A 515 13.62 21.87 -26.75
C THR A 515 12.40 21.51 -25.92
N ILE A 516 11.86 22.48 -25.20
CA ILE A 516 10.66 22.33 -24.37
C ILE A 516 9.51 23.01 -25.09
N LYS A 517 8.43 22.28 -25.35
CA LYS A 517 7.22 22.81 -25.98
C LYS A 517 6.02 22.66 -25.05
N GLY A 518 5.29 23.73 -24.82
CA GLY A 518 3.97 23.68 -24.20
C GLY A 518 2.89 23.14 -25.16
N ASN A 519 1.63 23.35 -24.79
CA ASN A 519 0.44 22.90 -25.52
C ASN A 519 -0.47 24.10 -25.88
N ASN A 520 -1.79 23.98 -25.75
CA ASN A 520 -2.73 25.09 -26.03
C ASN A 520 -3.33 25.70 -24.74
N LEU A 521 -2.77 25.37 -23.58
CA LEU A 521 -3.14 25.87 -22.26
C LEU A 521 -2.16 26.95 -21.82
N ASP A 522 -2.50 27.63 -20.73
CA ASP A 522 -1.60 28.57 -20.07
C ASP A 522 -0.48 27.78 -19.36
N ASN A 523 0.68 27.60 -20.01
CA ASN A 523 1.74 26.76 -19.50
C ASN A 523 2.78 27.51 -18.66
N VAL A 524 3.35 26.83 -17.64
CA VAL A 524 4.58 27.29 -16.97
C VAL A 524 5.76 26.48 -17.48
N LEU A 525 6.73 27.16 -18.11
CA LEU A 525 7.81 26.51 -18.85
C LEU A 525 9.18 26.94 -18.34
N ARG A 526 10.09 25.96 -18.25
CA ARG A 526 11.49 26.16 -17.86
C ARG A 526 12.43 25.23 -18.63
N GLY A 527 13.57 25.74 -19.08
CA GLY A 527 14.68 24.93 -19.55
C GLY A 527 15.40 24.15 -18.43
N SER A 528 16.46 23.46 -18.83
CA SER A 528 17.50 22.87 -17.98
C SER A 528 18.56 23.92 -17.58
N GLU A 529 19.71 23.49 -17.07
CA GLU A 529 20.82 24.40 -16.73
C GLU A 529 21.69 24.76 -17.95
N LEU A 530 21.31 24.29 -19.15
CA LEU A 530 22.03 24.50 -20.41
C LEU A 530 21.39 25.61 -21.25
N ASN A 531 21.72 25.69 -22.54
CA ASN A 531 21.17 26.72 -23.42
C ASN A 531 20.04 26.09 -24.22
N ASP A 532 18.79 26.35 -23.84
CA ASP A 532 17.65 25.62 -24.34
C ASP A 532 16.75 26.46 -25.25
N ILE A 533 15.89 25.76 -25.99
CA ILE A 533 14.83 26.36 -26.81
C ILE A 533 13.50 26.09 -26.12
N ILE A 534 12.69 27.13 -25.96
CA ILE A 534 11.36 27.03 -25.35
C ILE A 534 10.33 27.55 -26.36
N GLU A 535 9.27 26.78 -26.58
CA GLU A 535 8.09 27.14 -27.36
C GLU A 535 6.89 27.09 -26.40
N GLY A 536 6.18 28.21 -26.22
CA GLY A 536 4.96 28.27 -25.41
C GLY A 536 3.84 27.45 -26.01
N GLY A 537 3.62 27.58 -27.32
CA GLY A 537 2.45 27.05 -27.99
C GLY A 537 1.38 28.12 -28.11
N GLY A 538 0.19 27.87 -27.59
CA GLY A 538 -0.85 28.89 -27.49
C GLY A 538 -1.42 28.89 -26.09
N GLY A 539 -1.99 30.02 -25.66
CA GLY A 539 -2.33 30.23 -24.24
C GLY A 539 -1.60 31.45 -23.72
N ALA A 540 -1.78 31.77 -22.44
CA ALA A 540 -1.01 32.79 -21.75
C ALA A 540 0.14 32.11 -20.99
N ASP A 541 1.33 32.04 -21.60
CA ASP A 541 2.42 31.23 -21.08
C ASP A 541 3.37 32.00 -20.14
N ASP A 542 3.80 31.34 -19.07
CA ASP A 542 4.75 31.85 -18.08
C ASP A 542 6.15 31.21 -18.30
N PHE A 543 7.10 32.01 -18.78
CA PHE A 543 8.49 31.57 -18.97
C PHE A 543 9.36 31.91 -17.75
N LEU A 544 9.88 30.90 -17.06
CA LEU A 544 10.59 31.09 -15.80
C LEU A 544 12.03 31.58 -15.98
N LEU A 545 12.36 32.71 -15.35
CA LEU A 545 13.71 33.28 -15.23
C LEU A 545 14.31 32.93 -13.87
N TYR A 546 15.44 32.21 -13.84
CA TYR A 546 16.13 31.79 -12.61
C TYR A 546 17.66 31.76 -12.75
N VAL A 547 18.37 31.83 -11.62
CA VAL A 547 19.84 31.77 -11.57
C VAL A 547 20.32 30.37 -11.97
N GLY A 548 21.33 30.29 -12.85
CA GLY A 548 21.92 29.03 -13.30
C GLY A 548 21.22 28.38 -14.49
N MET A 549 20.24 29.03 -15.10
CA MET A 549 19.45 28.47 -16.22
C MET A 549 20.18 28.41 -17.57
N GLY A 550 21.45 28.82 -17.64
CA GLY A 550 22.13 28.98 -18.93
C GLY A 550 21.53 30.11 -19.79
N ASN A 551 21.64 29.98 -21.13
CA ASN A 551 21.15 30.99 -22.07
C ASN A 551 20.02 30.42 -22.92
N ASP A 552 18.81 30.60 -22.43
CA ASP A 552 17.59 30.08 -23.02
C ASP A 552 16.97 31.03 -24.04
N LYS A 553 16.21 30.47 -24.97
CA LYS A 553 15.54 31.20 -26.04
C LYS A 553 14.08 30.75 -26.17
N VAL A 554 13.16 31.67 -25.88
CA VAL A 554 11.73 31.54 -26.20
C VAL A 554 11.52 31.97 -27.66
N THR A 555 10.90 31.12 -28.48
CA THR A 555 10.81 31.37 -29.93
C THR A 555 9.50 31.95 -30.45
N ASP A 556 8.44 31.93 -29.63
CA ASP A 556 7.06 32.26 -29.99
C ASP A 556 6.39 33.22 -28.99
N PHE A 557 7.17 33.98 -28.21
CA PHE A 557 6.63 34.86 -27.17
C PHE A 557 5.58 35.85 -27.72
N ASN A 558 4.37 35.81 -27.19
CA ASN A 558 3.23 36.60 -27.62
C ASN A 558 2.49 37.27 -26.44
N SER A 559 2.86 38.53 -26.16
CA SER A 559 2.19 39.30 -25.11
C SER A 559 0.70 39.61 -25.36
N ASP A 560 0.21 39.43 -26.60
CA ASP A 560 -1.21 39.62 -26.91
C ASP A 560 -2.04 38.37 -26.54
N GLU A 561 -1.43 37.19 -26.50
CA GLU A 561 -2.03 35.94 -25.99
C GLU A 561 -1.96 35.86 -24.46
N GLY A 562 -0.97 36.54 -23.87
CA GLY A 562 -0.86 36.72 -22.43
C GLY A 562 0.48 36.30 -21.87
N ASP A 563 1.45 35.99 -22.73
CA ASP A 563 2.76 35.51 -22.31
C ASP A 563 3.50 36.49 -21.41
N GLU A 564 4.08 35.93 -20.36
CA GLU A 564 4.84 36.65 -19.35
C GLU A 564 6.17 35.98 -19.03
N VAL A 565 7.10 36.79 -18.53
CA VAL A 565 8.32 36.27 -17.90
C VAL A 565 8.09 36.25 -16.41
N LEU A 566 8.18 35.06 -15.85
CA LEU A 566 7.97 34.79 -14.44
C LEU A 566 9.32 34.80 -13.72
N LEU A 567 9.44 35.60 -12.66
CA LEU A 567 10.68 35.65 -11.87
C LEU A 567 10.65 34.59 -10.77
N ALA A 568 11.69 33.77 -10.71
CA ALA A 568 11.91 32.89 -9.57
C ALA A 568 11.93 33.67 -8.24
N TYR A 569 11.40 33.06 -7.17
CA TYR A 569 11.27 33.73 -5.89
C TYR A 569 12.62 34.21 -5.34
N GLY A 570 12.68 35.47 -4.90
CA GLY A 570 13.90 36.08 -4.38
C GLY A 570 14.91 36.50 -5.46
N LEU A 571 14.62 36.27 -6.74
CA LEU A 571 15.45 36.78 -7.83
C LEU A 571 15.42 38.32 -7.82
N SER A 572 16.59 38.92 -7.80
CA SER A 572 16.77 40.37 -7.93
C SER A 572 17.97 40.65 -8.84
N GLY A 573 18.01 41.84 -9.45
CA GLY A 573 19.20 42.28 -10.22
C GLY A 573 19.26 41.86 -11.69
N TYR A 574 18.13 41.54 -12.35
CA TYR A 574 18.13 41.28 -13.80
C TYR A 574 18.26 42.57 -14.63
N GLN A 575 18.91 42.47 -15.78
CA GLN A 575 18.95 43.50 -16.81
C GLN A 575 17.96 43.18 -17.92
N PHE A 576 17.23 44.18 -18.39
CA PHE A 576 16.30 44.05 -19.52
C PHE A 576 16.76 44.90 -20.70
N ALA A 577 16.80 44.30 -21.89
CA ALA A 577 17.10 44.99 -23.13
C ALA A 577 16.16 44.53 -24.25
N ASN A 578 15.69 45.46 -25.09
CA ASN A 578 15.01 45.10 -26.32
C ASN A 578 16.04 44.61 -27.36
N THR A 579 15.70 43.56 -28.11
CA THR A 579 16.49 43.07 -29.25
C THR A 579 15.83 43.47 -30.56
N SER A 580 16.43 43.11 -31.70
CA SER A 580 15.82 43.38 -33.03
C SER A 580 14.55 42.57 -33.28
N THR A 581 14.37 41.46 -32.56
CA THR A 581 13.31 40.47 -32.76
C THR A 581 12.47 40.22 -31.52
N GLY A 582 12.80 40.86 -30.38
CA GLY A 582 12.04 40.76 -29.15
C GLY A 582 12.74 41.43 -27.97
N ALA A 583 13.07 40.65 -26.94
CA ALA A 583 13.72 41.14 -25.73
C ALA A 583 14.74 40.15 -25.16
N MET A 584 15.53 40.59 -24.19
CA MET A 584 16.51 39.77 -23.49
C MET A 584 16.53 40.17 -22.01
N TYR A 585 16.44 39.17 -21.15
CA TYR A 585 16.70 39.27 -19.72
C TYR A 585 18.08 38.67 -19.44
N SER A 586 18.94 39.38 -18.72
CA SER A 586 20.29 38.89 -18.37
C SER A 586 20.50 38.96 -16.86
N LEU A 587 21.08 37.91 -16.28
CA LEU A 587 21.37 37.80 -14.86
C LEU A 587 22.87 38.01 -14.56
N GLU A 588 23.20 38.28 -13.30
CA GLU A 588 24.58 38.59 -12.89
C GLU A 588 25.54 37.39 -12.99
N ASP A 589 25.01 36.17 -12.97
CA ASP A 589 25.76 34.93 -13.13
C ASP A 589 26.13 34.64 -14.60
N GLY A 590 25.62 35.45 -15.54
CA GLY A 590 25.83 35.30 -16.97
C GLY A 590 24.76 34.49 -17.71
N SER A 591 23.74 33.99 -17.01
CA SER A 591 22.56 33.37 -17.63
C SER A 591 21.63 34.41 -18.27
N SER A 592 20.84 34.00 -19.26
CA SER A 592 19.93 34.91 -19.97
C SER A 592 18.73 34.23 -20.61
N LEU A 593 17.60 34.94 -20.70
CA LEU A 593 16.40 34.51 -21.41
C LEU A 593 16.17 35.46 -22.59
N GLU A 594 16.39 34.99 -23.81
CA GLU A 594 16.03 35.69 -25.04
C GLU A 594 14.57 35.40 -25.38
N LEU A 595 13.77 36.44 -25.56
CA LEU A 595 12.42 36.36 -26.10
C LEU A 595 12.44 36.76 -27.58
N VAL A 596 11.97 35.89 -28.45
CA VAL A 596 11.65 36.20 -29.84
C VAL A 596 10.14 36.39 -29.94
N TYR A 597 9.71 37.58 -30.38
CA TYR A 597 8.28 37.86 -30.50
C TYR A 597 7.68 37.15 -31.70
N GLU A 598 6.51 36.55 -31.52
CA GLU A 598 5.73 36.04 -32.64
C GLU A 598 5.27 37.22 -33.51
N PHE A 599 5.60 37.16 -34.81
CA PHE A 599 5.13 38.17 -35.77
C PHE A 599 3.78 37.72 -36.33
N ILE A 600 2.69 38.12 -35.67
CA ILE A 600 1.34 37.93 -36.23
C ILE A 600 1.22 38.78 -37.50
N ALA A 601 1.02 38.12 -38.65
CA ALA A 601 0.98 38.72 -39.99
C ALA A 601 -0.37 39.36 -40.36
#